data_AF-A0A1I4C5M0-F1
#
_entry.id   AF-A0A1I4C5M0-F1
#
_cell.length_a   1.000
_cell.length_b   1.000
_cell.length_c   1.000
_cell.angle_alpha   90.00
_cell.angle_beta   90.00
_cell.angle_gamma   90.00
#
_symmetry.space_group_name_H-M   'P 1'
#
loop_
_entity.id
_entity.type
_entity.pdbx_description
1 polymer ?
#
loop_
_entity_poly.entity_id
_entity_poly.type
_entity_poly.pdbx_seq_one_letter_code
_entity_poly.pdbx_strand_id
1 'polypeptide(L)'
;MTQSEGGGTVYRCSDGRYYGDVDVWYHLESEAWTPCCWNSDSMTEWVETQEGELLVLVPIIHSSLPEQVQIEHTAAGTSVL
;
A
#
# COMPACT_ATOMS: atom_id res chain seq x y z
N MET A 1 20.88 1.98 16.52
CA MET A 1 20.42 2.93 15.49
C MET A 1 19.79 2.08 14.41
N THR A 2 18.46 2.05 14.43
CA THR A 2 17.58 1.21 13.62
C THR A 2 17.67 1.65 12.16
N GLN A 3 17.67 0.70 11.23
CA GLN A 3 17.89 0.91 9.80
C GLN A 3 17.16 2.14 9.24
N SER A 4 17.94 3.05 8.67
CA SER A 4 17.49 4.05 7.71
C SER A 4 17.87 3.54 6.32
N GLU A 5 16.97 2.82 5.66
CA GLU A 5 17.03 2.53 4.22
C GLU A 5 15.72 3.05 3.61
N GLY A 6 15.82 3.91 2.60
CA GLY A 6 14.67 4.52 1.91
C GLY A 6 13.94 3.52 1.01
N GLY A 7 13.35 2.48 1.60
CA GLY A 7 12.50 1.51 0.92
C GLY A 7 11.04 1.80 1.26
N GLY A 8 10.26 2.23 0.27
CA GLY A 8 8.82 2.44 0.46
C GLY A 8 8.07 1.14 0.79
N THR A 9 6.88 1.29 1.35
CA THR A 9 6.05 0.15 1.76
C THR A 9 5.28 -0.40 0.56
N VAL A 10 5.14 -1.72 0.48
CA VAL A 10 4.24 -2.37 -0.48
C VAL A 10 3.15 -3.09 0.29
N TYR A 11 1.92 -2.94 -0.15
CA TYR A 11 0.72 -3.49 0.44
C TYR A 11 0.13 -4.54 -0.50
N ARG A 12 -0.27 -5.67 0.06
CA ARG A 12 -1.22 -6.58 -0.57
C ARG A 12 -2.63 -6.10 -0.25
N CYS A 13 -3.44 -5.87 -1.28
CA CYS A 13 -4.82 -5.47 -1.12
C CYS A 13 -5.77 -6.68 -1.20
N SER A 14 -6.92 -6.59 -0.53
CA SER A 14 -7.97 -7.60 -0.57
C SER A 14 -8.62 -7.78 -1.95
N ASP A 15 -8.47 -6.81 -2.85
CA ASP A 15 -8.91 -6.89 -4.25
C ASP A 15 -8.00 -7.79 -5.13
N GLY A 16 -6.92 -8.34 -4.54
CA GLY A 16 -5.96 -9.20 -5.23
C GLY A 16 -4.80 -8.45 -5.90
N ARG A 17 -4.74 -7.13 -5.78
CA ARG A 17 -3.67 -6.28 -6.32
C ARG A 17 -2.64 -5.93 -5.26
N TYR A 18 -1.58 -5.28 -5.71
CA TYR A 18 -0.51 -4.74 -4.87
C TYR A 18 -0.41 -3.24 -5.11
N TYR A 19 -0.07 -2.51 -4.05
CA TYR A 19 0.04 -1.06 -4.06
C TYR A 19 1.30 -0.66 -3.31
N GLY A 20 2.11 0.21 -3.90
CA GLY A 20 3.15 0.92 -3.18
C GLY A 20 2.56 2.05 -2.34
N ASP A 21 3.34 2.57 -1.39
CA ASP A 21 2.96 3.72 -0.57
C ASP A 21 2.63 4.97 -1.40
N VAL A 22 3.28 5.16 -2.56
CA VAL A 22 2.93 6.23 -3.51
C VAL A 22 1.55 6.01 -4.13
N ASP A 23 1.21 4.77 -4.47
CA ASP A 23 -0.08 4.44 -5.08
C ASP A 23 -1.23 4.63 -4.06
N VAL A 24 -1.01 4.18 -2.82
CA VAL A 24 -1.95 4.39 -1.72
C VAL A 24 -2.15 5.87 -1.48
N TRP A 25 -1.06 6.64 -1.37
CA TRP A 25 -1.14 8.10 -1.20
C TRP A 25 -1.96 8.75 -2.32
N TYR A 26 -1.73 8.36 -3.57
CA TYR A 26 -2.47 8.91 -4.71
C TYR A 26 -3.98 8.64 -4.61
N HIS A 27 -4.38 7.42 -4.25
CA HIS A 27 -5.79 7.08 -4.07
C HIS A 27 -6.47 7.87 -2.93
N LEU A 28 -5.74 8.14 -1.85
CA LEU A 28 -6.25 8.93 -0.73
C LEU A 28 -6.40 10.41 -1.11
N GLU A 29 -5.37 11.01 -1.72
CA GLU A 29 -5.39 12.42 -2.13
C GLU A 29 -6.35 12.71 -3.28
N SER A 30 -6.61 11.72 -4.14
CA SER A 30 -7.62 11.84 -5.19
C SER A 30 -9.05 11.62 -4.67
N GLU A 31 -9.24 11.44 -3.36
CA GLU A 31 -10.50 11.07 -2.71
C GLU A 31 -11.12 9.78 -3.28
N ALA A 32 -10.33 8.94 -3.96
CA ALA A 32 -10.81 7.66 -4.50
C ALA A 32 -11.05 6.67 -3.35
N TRP A 33 -10.22 6.74 -2.32
CA TRP A 33 -10.28 5.93 -1.11
C TRP A 33 -10.40 6.84 0.12
N THR A 34 -11.26 6.46 1.05
CA THR A 34 -11.42 7.11 2.36
C THR A 34 -10.89 6.20 3.46
N PRO A 35 -9.97 6.65 4.34
CA PRO A 35 -9.52 5.84 5.47
C PRO A 35 -10.67 5.52 6.43
N CYS A 36 -10.82 4.25 6.80
CA CYS A 36 -11.87 3.79 7.71
C CYS A 36 -11.32 3.41 9.09
N CYS A 37 -10.34 2.50 9.12
CA CYS A 37 -9.80 1.91 10.33
C CYS A 37 -8.31 1.61 10.16
N TRP A 38 -7.58 1.63 11.27
CA TRP A 38 -6.17 1.27 11.32
C TRP A 38 -5.91 0.34 12.49
N ASN A 39 -5.18 -0.75 12.23
CA ASN A 39 -4.65 -1.64 13.26
C ASN A 39 -3.13 -1.47 13.33
N SER A 40 -2.65 -0.83 14.38
CA SER A 40 -1.22 -0.60 14.60
C SER A 40 -0.42 -1.87 14.88
N ASP A 41 -1.05 -2.93 15.40
CA ASP A 41 -0.34 -4.16 15.78
C ASP A 41 0.03 -4.97 14.53
N SER A 42 -0.84 -4.98 13.52
CA SER A 42 -0.63 -5.66 12.23
C SER A 42 -0.27 -4.71 11.09
N MET A 43 -0.17 -3.42 11.38
CA MET A 43 0.00 -2.34 10.39
C MET A 43 -1.02 -2.43 9.25
N THR A 44 -2.23 -2.91 9.54
CA THR A 44 -3.28 -3.11 8.53
C THR A 44 -4.16 -1.87 8.44
N GLU A 45 -4.41 -1.43 7.21
CA GLU A 45 -5.30 -0.31 6.93
C GLU A 45 -6.57 -0.79 6.22
N TRP A 46 -7.70 -0.22 6.61
CA TRP A 46 -8.97 -0.41 5.91
C TRP A 46 -9.36 0.90 5.27
N VAL A 47 -9.72 0.85 3.99
CA VAL A 47 -10.17 2.00 3.21
C VAL A 47 -11.48 1.68 2.49
N GLU A 48 -12.38 2.65 2.42
CA GLU A 48 -13.62 2.55 1.65
C GLU A 48 -13.43 3.26 0.30
N THR A 49 -13.78 2.57 -0.79
CA THR A 49 -13.73 3.14 -2.14
C THR A 49 -14.93 4.04 -2.39
N GLN A 50 -14.87 4.90 -3.42
CA GLN A 50 -16.03 5.69 -3.86
C GLN A 50 -17.25 4.83 -4.24
N GLU A 51 -17.07 3.54 -4.57
CA GLU A 51 -18.15 2.61 -4.88
C GLU A 51 -18.75 1.95 -3.61
N GLY A 52 -18.24 2.29 -2.42
CA GLY A 52 -18.67 1.72 -1.14
C GLY A 52 -18.08 0.35 -0.83
N GLU A 53 -17.01 -0.05 -1.52
CA GLU A 53 -16.28 -1.29 -1.21
C GLU A 53 -15.26 -1.05 -0.10
N LEU A 54 -15.20 -1.95 0.88
CA LEU A 54 -14.18 -1.93 1.93
C LEU A 54 -12.98 -2.79 1.53
N LEU A 55 -11.83 -2.15 1.33
CA LEU A 55 -10.56 -2.80 1.02
C LEU A 55 -9.66 -2.89 2.25
N VAL A 56 -8.84 -3.94 2.30
CA VAL A 56 -7.85 -4.18 3.34
C VAL A 56 -6.45 -4.13 2.73
N LEU A 57 -5.61 -3.24 3.25
CA LEU A 57 -4.21 -3.10 2.88
C LEU A 57 -3.34 -3.72 3.98
N VAL A 58 -2.64 -4.80 3.61
CA VAL A 58 -1.70 -5.48 4.51
C VAL A 58 -0.28 -5.25 4.00
N PRO A 59 0.60 -4.61 4.78
CA PRO A 59 1.98 -4.40 4.36
C PRO A 59 2.69 -5.75 4.26
N ILE A 60 3.51 -5.88 3.23
CA ILE A 60 4.28 -7.08 2.95
C ILE A 60 5.76 -6.75 2.78
N ILE A 61 6.61 -7.75 3.04
CA ILE A 61 8.04 -7.64 2.72
C ILE A 61 8.23 -7.82 1.22
N HIS A 62 9.17 -7.10 0.62
CA HIS A 62 9.40 -7.13 -0.83
C HIS A 62 9.74 -8.53 -1.35
N SER A 63 10.42 -9.36 -0.56
CA SER A 63 10.73 -10.75 -0.92
C SER A 63 9.52 -11.67 -0.99
N SER A 64 8.34 -11.23 -0.56
CA SER A 64 7.08 -11.97 -0.67
C SER A 64 6.26 -11.56 -1.91
N LEU A 65 6.74 -10.58 -2.69
CA LEU A 65 6.10 -10.20 -3.93
C LEU A 65 6.22 -11.34 -4.96
N PRO A 66 5.14 -11.62 -5.71
CA PRO A 66 5.23 -12.48 -6.88
C PRO A 66 6.23 -11.90 -7.90
N GLU A 67 6.98 -12.76 -8.59
CA GLU A 67 7.98 -12.35 -9.60
C GLU A 67 7.39 -11.49 -10.73
N GLN A 68 6.08 -11.59 -10.97
CA GLN A 68 5.37 -10.83 -12.00
C GLN A 68 5.07 -9.39 -11.59
N VAL A 69 5.13 -9.07 -10.29
CA VAL A 69 4.87 -7.72 -9.79
C VAL A 69 6.15 -6.90 -9.90
N GLN A 70 6.10 -5.84 -10.70
CA GLN A 70 7.22 -4.91 -10.86
C GLN A 70 7.02 -3.73 -9.93
N ILE A 71 8.11 -3.32 -9.27
CA ILE A 71 8.12 -2.16 -8.39
C ILE A 71 9.07 -1.11 -8.94
N GLU A 72 8.67 0.15 -8.86
CA GLU A 72 9.51 1.30 -9.15
C GLU A 72 9.81 2.05 -7.86
N HIS A 73 11.10 2.29 -7.59
CA HIS A 73 11.54 3.19 -6.54
C HIS A 73 11.67 4.59 -7.10
N THR A 74 10.84 5.50 -6.61
CA THR A 74 10.86 6.92 -6.97
C THR A 74 11.44 7.74 -5.82
N ALA A 75 11.68 9.02 -6.05
CA ALA A 75 12.06 9.94 -4.97
C ALA A 75 10.95 10.10 -3.91
N ALA A 76 9.69 9.80 -4.26
CA ALA A 76 8.53 9.95 -3.37
C ALA A 76 8.22 8.68 -2.56
N GLY A 77 8.75 7.52 -2.96
CA GLY A 77 8.45 6.22 -2.35
C GLY A 77 8.46 5.10 -3.39
N THR A 78 7.67 4.06 -3.15
CA THR A 78 7.53 2.89 -4.03
C THR A 78 6.17 2.93 -4.74
N SER A 79 6.16 2.58 -6.02
CA SER A 79 4.94 2.37 -6.82
C SER A 79 4.99 0.97 -7.44
N VAL A 80 3.83 0.36 -7.64
CA VAL A 80 3.66 -0.92 -8.34
C VAL A 80 3.22 -0.65 -9.79
N LEU A 81 3.92 -1.25 -10.76
CA LEU A 81 3.71 -1.06 -12.21
C LEU A 81 2.71 -2.05 -12.81
#